data_AF-A0A924BKN0-F1
#
_entry.id   AF-A0A924BKN0-F1
#
_cell.length_a   1.000
_cell.length_b   1.000
_cell.length_c   1.000
_cell.angle_alpha   90.00
_cell.angle_beta   90.00
_cell.angle_gamma   90.00
#
_symmetry.space_group_name_H-M   'P 1'
#
loop_
_entity.id
_entity.type
_entity.pdbx_description
1 polymer ?
#
loop_
_entity_poly.entity_id
_entity_poly.type
_entity_poly.pdbx_seq_one_letter_code
_entity_poly.pdbx_strand_id
1 'polypeptide(L)'
;MQTKQLENNFLRLVSTYKKTNPNLNLNFLSKLLYSFISYLREYLEKLEDRKTEWDNTIVKIEYTLETNDDGSENICLKQNSLEQNIMEKVYLEVFKEITGNALIIKEKNGSTFQTPKEFLKNIAELSQQEQANKIYKLFNPESFIIKPFNDKPAIIISFSPLVYDKDNNQKYYQVLLKIDVGNFKPYMWKEEVSKNFWHRILEYVSQINSENTFSFINEIEPPLLHLKKLDIKTIDKSKQLIKASLHTELQKFGRKPKKNGSILDLLEQPLEDELQKDISDYKIEVIGLDNTKPQNQALFAIQKLFHETGYKGNSEGKTLNKDDNSFKFMGYLPAIKFTPAQYLEAYGVTKKERARGKWEYLSNERSEALKALRELSQKKYLFYYEKKYWKDAKELFDLITTVRSLFNLTEKYEAIDHNEVKIIENNQVSLKTEEKLSYIVLEPCPLLVDQIETYFVLKPANFYQEIKLLFGKTSKQVPLFIDFLIAEITKREISSKGKDIDWIIELNYETLAYKIRMEKMIEANKVKRIKQELVKCYKIAKQLGYLLDYETIMGSTIELERLVLNPDKFRRVKEINEEIKLINSNSNF
;
A
#
# COMPACT_ATOMS: atom_id res chain seq x y z
N MET A 1 -15.05 36.33 4.14
CA MET A 1 -15.02 35.19 5.10
C MET A 1 -13.78 34.31 4.92
N GLN A 2 -13.40 33.96 3.68
CA GLN A 2 -12.22 33.12 3.38
C GLN A 2 -10.87 33.75 3.81
N THR A 3 -10.69 35.07 3.65
CA THR A 3 -9.43 35.77 4.02
C THR A 3 -9.15 35.72 5.54
N LYS A 4 -10.18 35.88 6.38
CA LYS A 4 -10.06 35.83 7.84
C LYS A 4 -9.68 34.44 8.39
N GLN A 5 -10.03 33.36 7.69
CA GLN A 5 -9.70 32.01 8.12
C GLN A 5 -8.26 31.62 7.76
N LEU A 6 -7.79 32.07 6.59
CA LEU A 6 -6.37 31.99 6.21
C LEU A 6 -5.50 32.74 7.22
N GLU A 7 -5.96 33.96 7.55
CA GLU A 7 -5.38 34.84 8.56
C GLU A 7 -5.25 34.17 9.92
N ASN A 8 -6.33 33.57 10.45
CA ASN A 8 -6.30 32.91 11.76
C ASN A 8 -5.34 31.70 11.83
N ASN A 9 -5.25 30.88 10.78
CA ASN A 9 -4.40 29.69 10.78
C ASN A 9 -2.92 30.04 10.69
N PHE A 10 -2.58 31.01 9.85
CA PHE A 10 -1.21 31.47 9.74
C PHE A 10 -0.78 32.33 10.94
N LEU A 11 -1.67 33.18 11.48
CA LEU A 11 -1.43 33.90 12.74
C LEU A 11 -1.22 32.92 13.90
N ARG A 12 -1.90 31.77 13.92
CA ARG A 12 -1.65 30.71 14.91
C ARG A 12 -0.25 30.10 14.73
N LEU A 13 0.18 29.87 13.50
CA LEU A 13 1.52 29.38 13.17
C LEU A 13 2.61 30.38 13.58
N VAL A 14 2.45 31.64 13.19
CA VAL A 14 3.33 32.76 13.53
C VAL A 14 3.37 33.02 15.04
N SER A 15 2.23 33.00 15.72
CA SER A 15 2.18 33.24 17.16
C SER A 15 2.77 32.08 17.95
N THR A 16 2.57 30.83 17.51
CA THR A 16 3.21 29.66 18.11
C THR A 16 4.73 29.76 17.94
N TYR A 17 5.21 30.10 16.74
CA TYR A 17 6.63 30.25 16.44
C TYR A 17 7.28 31.45 17.16
N LYS A 18 6.63 32.62 17.18
CA LYS A 18 7.10 33.82 17.89
C LYS A 18 7.14 33.61 19.40
N LYS A 19 6.20 32.85 19.95
CA LYS A 19 6.15 32.51 21.38
C LYS A 19 7.30 31.58 21.78
N THR A 20 7.71 30.68 20.89
CA THR A 20 8.84 29.78 21.14
C THR A 20 10.18 30.38 20.76
N ASN A 21 10.22 31.34 19.83
CA ASN A 21 11.47 31.88 19.25
C ASN A 21 11.43 33.41 19.06
N PRO A 22 11.43 34.21 20.15
CA PRO A 22 11.22 35.66 20.10
C PRO A 22 12.33 36.45 19.40
N ASN A 23 13.52 35.86 19.23
CA ASN A 23 14.70 36.52 18.65
C ASN A 23 14.81 36.35 17.12
N LEU A 24 13.97 35.51 16.51
CA LEU A 24 14.02 35.21 15.09
C LEU A 24 13.05 36.07 14.30
N ASN A 25 13.56 36.69 13.23
CA ASN A 25 12.81 37.66 12.45
C ASN A 25 11.77 36.95 11.56
N LEU A 26 10.50 37.33 11.74
CA LEU A 26 9.33 36.78 11.05
C LEU A 26 9.46 36.81 9.51
N ASN A 27 10.16 37.82 8.99
CA ASN A 27 10.35 38.01 7.55
C ASN A 27 11.20 36.88 6.94
N PHE A 28 12.12 36.29 7.70
CA PHE A 28 12.94 35.18 7.21
C PHE A 28 12.14 33.89 7.06
N LEU A 29 11.33 33.55 8.06
CA LEU A 29 10.46 32.37 7.97
C LEU A 29 9.48 32.50 6.81
N SER A 30 8.87 33.67 6.63
CA SER A 30 7.97 33.95 5.51
C SER A 30 8.67 33.79 4.16
N LYS A 31 9.91 34.29 4.01
CA LYS A 31 10.69 34.13 2.78
C LYS A 31 11.09 32.67 2.52
N LEU A 32 11.49 31.93 3.56
CA LEU A 32 11.80 30.50 3.46
C LEU A 32 10.57 29.69 2.97
N LEU A 33 9.40 29.96 3.57
CA LEU A 33 8.14 29.33 3.16
C LEU A 33 7.77 29.71 1.72
N TYR A 34 7.93 30.98 1.35
CA TYR A 34 7.69 31.44 -0.03
C TYR A 34 8.56 30.68 -1.03
N SER A 35 9.85 30.50 -0.74
CA SER A 35 10.77 29.77 -1.61
C SER A 35 10.39 28.30 -1.74
N PHE A 36 10.03 27.61 -0.65
CA PHE A 36 9.58 26.22 -0.71
C PHE A 36 8.27 26.05 -1.48
N ILE A 37 7.31 26.95 -1.30
CA ILE A 37 6.03 26.91 -1.99
C ILE A 37 6.21 27.22 -3.47
N SER A 38 7.06 28.20 -3.81
CA SER A 38 7.40 28.52 -5.21
C SER A 38 8.09 27.34 -5.89
N TYR A 39 9.04 26.68 -5.23
CA TYR A 39 9.69 25.48 -5.76
C TYR A 39 8.70 24.32 -5.94
N LEU A 40 7.82 24.08 -4.97
CA LEU A 40 6.77 23.06 -5.07
C LEU A 40 5.83 23.34 -6.25
N ARG A 41 5.44 24.60 -6.45
CA ARG A 41 4.64 25.05 -7.59
C ARG A 41 5.36 24.77 -8.89
N GLU A 42 6.59 25.26 -9.05
CA GLU A 42 7.38 25.10 -10.27
C GLU A 42 7.62 23.62 -10.58
N TYR A 43 7.91 22.81 -9.56
CA TYR A 43 8.03 21.35 -9.69
C TYR A 43 6.75 20.71 -10.20
N LEU A 44 5.59 21.10 -9.65
CA LEU A 44 4.30 20.56 -10.07
C LEU A 44 3.87 21.07 -11.46
N GLU A 45 4.25 22.28 -11.83
CA GLU A 45 3.97 22.90 -13.13
C GLU A 45 4.89 22.35 -14.24
N LYS A 46 6.17 22.04 -13.94
CA LYS A 46 7.14 21.44 -14.89
C LYS A 46 6.92 19.96 -15.18
N LEU A 47 6.01 19.29 -14.47
CA LEU A 47 5.63 17.90 -14.73
C LEU A 47 4.72 17.74 -15.98
N GLU A 48 4.97 18.54 -17.03
CA GLU A 48 4.10 18.76 -18.21
C GLU A 48 3.60 17.48 -18.92
N ASP A 49 4.17 16.30 -18.66
CA ASP A 49 3.82 15.05 -19.34
C ASP A 49 3.14 13.96 -18.50
N ARG A 50 2.77 14.17 -17.23
CA ARG A 50 2.12 13.09 -16.45
C ARG A 50 0.97 13.58 -15.61
N LYS A 51 -0.21 13.01 -15.87
CA LYS A 51 -1.40 12.98 -15.00
C LYS A 51 -1.01 12.56 -13.58
N THR A 52 -0.49 13.49 -12.79
CA THR A 52 -0.05 13.26 -11.41
C THR A 52 -1.22 12.72 -10.61
N GLU A 53 -1.03 11.56 -10.01
CA GLU A 53 -1.86 11.04 -8.92
C GLU A 53 -1.77 12.08 -7.79
N TRP A 54 -2.79 12.92 -7.63
CA TRP A 54 -2.87 13.90 -6.54
C TRP A 54 -3.18 13.25 -5.18
N ASP A 55 -3.04 11.92 -5.04
CA ASP A 55 -3.20 11.22 -3.77
C ASP A 55 -2.00 11.53 -2.87
N ASN A 56 -2.02 12.70 -2.22
CA ASN A 56 -1.02 13.18 -1.27
C ASN A 56 0.41 13.23 -1.85
N THR A 57 0.66 14.09 -2.83
CA THR A 57 2.03 14.33 -3.31
C THR A 57 2.89 14.85 -2.14
N ILE A 58 3.88 14.05 -1.74
CA ILE A 58 4.92 14.42 -0.78
C ILE A 58 6.19 14.66 -1.60
N VAL A 59 6.63 15.91 -1.65
CA VAL A 59 7.94 16.31 -2.17
C VAL A 59 8.89 16.39 -0.98
N LYS A 60 10.00 15.67 -1.09
CA LYS A 60 11.09 15.72 -0.12
C LYS A 60 12.19 16.62 -0.68
N ILE A 61 12.55 17.66 0.08
CA ILE A 61 13.64 18.58 -0.21
C ILE A 61 14.76 18.32 0.79
N GLU A 62 15.99 18.12 0.32
CA GLU A 62 17.17 17.99 1.16
C GLU A 62 18.04 19.25 1.02
N TYR A 63 18.18 19.99 2.12
CA TYR A 63 19.04 21.16 2.20
C TYR A 63 20.42 20.74 2.73
N THR A 64 21.35 20.52 1.80
CA THR A 64 22.70 20.01 2.11
C THR A 64 23.58 21.11 2.67
N LEU A 65 24.35 20.79 3.72
CA LEU A 65 25.34 21.67 4.32
C LEU A 65 26.72 21.36 3.78
N GLU A 66 27.43 22.37 3.29
CA GLU A 66 28.85 22.25 2.98
C GLU A 66 29.66 22.36 4.27
N THR A 67 30.13 21.21 4.79
CA THR A 67 30.95 21.16 6.00
C THR A 67 32.44 21.04 5.70
N ASN A 68 33.26 21.76 6.47
CA ASN A 68 34.67 21.43 6.66
C ASN A 68 34.73 20.39 7.78
N ASP A 69 35.06 19.16 7.42
CA ASP A 69 34.86 18.00 8.29
C ASP A 69 36.06 17.81 9.23
N ASP A 70 35.84 17.96 10.54
CA ASP A 70 36.73 17.50 11.61
C ASP A 70 36.00 16.63 12.65
N GLY A 71 34.76 16.24 12.37
CA GLY A 71 33.99 15.37 13.28
C GLY A 71 33.57 16.04 14.60
N SER A 72 33.71 17.36 14.74
CA SER A 72 33.28 18.08 15.95
C SER A 72 31.77 18.39 15.95
N GLU A 73 31.18 18.52 17.15
CA GLU A 73 29.78 18.95 17.39
C GLU A 73 29.50 20.38 16.87
N ASN A 74 30.54 21.11 16.43
CA ASN A 74 30.44 22.48 15.92
C ASN A 74 30.45 22.49 14.38
N ILE A 75 29.31 22.85 13.79
CA ILE A 75 29.18 23.00 12.33
C ILE A 75 29.81 24.33 11.92
N CYS A 76 30.97 24.30 11.27
CA CYS A 76 31.53 25.45 10.56
C CYS A 76 31.23 25.35 9.05
N LEU A 77 30.52 26.36 8.52
CA LEU A 77 30.26 26.51 7.08
C LEU A 77 31.54 26.83 6.32
N LYS A 78 31.68 26.32 5.09
CA LYS A 78 32.75 26.74 4.17
C LYS A 78 32.67 28.25 3.89
N GLN A 79 33.84 28.90 3.87
CA GLN A 79 33.95 30.31 3.50
C GLN A 79 33.77 30.48 1.98
N ASN A 80 32.53 30.49 1.50
CA ASN A 80 32.18 31.20 0.27
C ASN A 80 31.58 32.57 0.64
N SER A 81 31.46 33.45 -0.37
CA SER A 81 31.32 34.92 -0.26
C SER A 81 30.51 35.41 0.96
N LEU A 82 30.99 36.50 1.57
CA LEU A 82 30.54 37.01 2.87
C LEU A 82 29.00 37.12 3.02
N GLU A 83 28.29 37.41 1.93
CA GLU A 83 26.83 37.57 1.88
C GLU A 83 26.06 36.25 1.80
N GLN A 84 26.55 35.24 1.04
CA GLN A 84 25.98 33.88 1.06
C GLN A 84 26.12 33.25 2.45
N ASN A 85 27.23 33.54 3.13
CA ASN A 85 27.53 33.02 4.46
C ASN A 85 26.55 33.51 5.55
N ILE A 86 26.04 34.74 5.44
CA ILE A 86 25.09 35.29 6.44
C ILE A 86 23.73 34.61 6.28
N MET A 87 23.23 34.46 5.06
CA MET A 87 21.93 33.83 4.80
C MET A 87 21.92 32.36 5.17
N GLU A 88 22.95 31.60 4.82
CA GLU A 88 23.08 30.20 5.22
C GLU A 88 23.14 30.05 6.74
N LYS A 89 23.86 30.94 7.45
CA LYS A 89 23.86 30.98 8.91
C LYS A 89 22.47 31.25 9.48
N VAL A 90 21.72 32.18 8.90
CA VAL A 90 20.36 32.49 9.35
C VAL A 90 19.41 31.32 9.09
N TYR A 91 19.48 30.68 7.92
CA TYR A 91 18.69 29.47 7.64
C TYR A 91 19.03 28.33 8.59
N LEU A 92 20.33 28.11 8.83
CA LEU A 92 20.80 27.13 9.81
C LEU A 92 20.22 27.40 11.19
N GLU A 93 20.31 28.62 11.70
CA GLU A 93 19.75 28.96 13.02
C GLU A 93 18.23 28.77 13.05
N VAL A 94 17.51 29.09 11.97
CA VAL A 94 16.07 28.80 11.85
C VAL A 94 15.81 27.29 11.89
N PHE A 95 16.55 26.47 11.12
CA PHE A 95 16.37 25.02 11.12
C PHE A 95 16.72 24.40 12.48
N LYS A 96 17.81 24.84 13.09
CA LYS A 96 18.23 24.46 14.44
C LYS A 96 17.14 24.73 15.46
N GLU A 97 16.55 25.92 15.45
CA GLU A 97 15.49 26.31 16.37
C GLU A 97 14.18 25.55 16.11
N ILE A 98 13.80 25.34 14.84
CA ILE A 98 12.61 24.55 14.49
C ILE A 98 12.75 23.08 14.91
N THR A 99 13.96 22.52 14.75
CA THR A 99 14.22 21.08 14.96
C THR A 99 14.77 20.77 16.35
N GLY A 100 14.95 21.78 17.20
CA GLY A 100 15.49 21.64 18.56
C GLY A 100 16.95 21.19 18.59
N ASN A 101 17.75 21.58 17.59
CA ASN A 101 19.16 21.20 17.43
C ASN A 101 19.41 19.69 17.44
N ALA A 102 18.39 18.91 17.09
CA ALA A 102 18.50 17.47 17.06
C ALA A 102 19.31 17.00 15.84
N LEU A 103 20.10 15.94 16.04
CA LEU A 103 20.95 15.32 15.01
C LEU A 103 20.56 13.85 14.84
N ILE A 104 20.28 13.45 13.61
CA ILE A 104 20.06 12.07 13.20
C ILE A 104 21.32 11.61 12.49
N ILE A 105 22.01 10.60 13.01
CA ILE A 105 23.16 9.98 12.38
C ILE A 105 22.69 8.73 11.65
N LYS A 106 22.71 8.74 10.33
CA LYS A 106 22.29 7.64 9.47
C LYS A 106 23.51 6.78 9.08
N GLU A 107 23.38 5.48 9.27
CA GLU A 107 24.37 4.44 8.98
C GLU A 107 23.73 3.31 8.16
N LYS A 108 24.53 2.50 7.45
CA LYS A 108 24.05 1.34 6.65
C LYS A 108 23.01 0.44 7.32
N ASN A 109 23.06 0.31 8.65
CA ASN A 109 22.22 -0.61 9.43
C ASN A 109 21.21 0.08 10.36
N GLY A 110 21.02 1.40 10.26
CA GLY A 110 20.07 2.11 11.12
C GLY A 110 20.29 3.62 11.18
N SER A 111 19.61 4.27 12.11
CA SER A 111 19.86 5.68 12.42
C SER A 111 19.93 5.85 13.93
N THR A 112 20.94 6.55 14.41
CA THR A 112 21.07 6.93 15.82
C THR A 112 20.70 8.40 15.97
N PHE A 113 20.25 8.77 17.15
CA PHE A 113 19.75 10.11 17.42
C PHE A 113 20.54 10.75 18.55
N GLN A 114 20.99 11.97 18.33
CA GLN A 114 21.66 12.79 19.32
C GLN A 114 20.83 14.04 19.57
N THR A 115 20.55 14.30 20.84
CA THR A 115 19.92 15.54 21.29
C THR A 115 20.92 16.38 22.07
N PRO A 116 20.76 17.71 22.08
CA PRO A 116 21.52 18.57 22.97
C PRO A 116 21.37 18.13 24.44
N LYS A 117 22.48 18.14 25.20
CA LYS A 117 22.47 17.77 26.63
C LYS A 117 21.49 18.62 27.44
N GLU A 118 21.29 19.87 27.04
CA GLU A 118 20.31 20.77 27.66
C GLU A 118 18.86 20.31 27.43
N PHE A 119 18.53 19.76 26.27
CA PHE A 119 17.21 19.20 26.01
C PHE A 119 16.93 18.00 26.94
N LEU A 120 17.91 17.10 27.12
CA LEU A 120 17.78 15.96 28.03
C LEU A 120 17.62 16.40 29.48
N LYS A 121 18.35 17.44 29.92
CA LYS A 121 18.17 18.05 31.25
C LYS A 121 16.76 18.62 31.43
N ASN A 122 16.25 19.33 30.42
CA ASN A 122 14.93 19.98 30.46
C ASN A 122 13.74 19.00 30.44
N ILE A 123 13.97 17.71 30.17
CA ILE A 123 12.93 16.69 30.23
C ILE A 123 13.14 15.67 31.34
N ALA A 124 14.31 15.66 32.00
CA ALA A 124 14.68 14.68 33.02
C ALA A 124 13.70 14.65 34.21
N GLU A 125 13.10 15.79 34.56
CA GLU A 125 12.15 15.94 35.65
C GLU A 125 10.69 15.60 35.27
N LEU A 126 10.43 15.38 33.98
CA LEU A 126 9.08 15.03 33.49
C LEU A 126 8.79 13.54 33.70
N SER A 127 7.51 13.16 33.68
CA SER A 127 7.14 11.74 33.69
C SER A 127 7.65 11.02 32.43
N GLN A 128 7.84 9.69 32.50
CA GLN A 128 8.29 8.90 31.35
C GLN A 128 7.42 9.09 30.10
N GLN A 129 6.10 9.27 30.28
CA GLN A 129 5.17 9.49 29.18
C GLN A 129 5.34 10.89 28.55
N GLU A 130 5.61 11.92 29.35
CA GLU A 130 5.88 13.27 28.86
C GLU A 130 7.26 13.38 28.19
N GLN A 131 8.27 12.69 28.73
CA GLN A 131 9.58 12.54 28.09
C GLN A 131 9.43 11.89 26.72
N ALA A 132 8.72 10.75 26.64
CA ALA A 132 8.45 10.07 25.39
C ALA A 132 7.70 10.95 24.38
N ASN A 133 6.70 11.71 24.83
CA ASN A 133 5.97 12.66 23.97
C ASN A 133 6.85 13.81 23.48
N LYS A 134 7.72 14.38 24.32
CA LYS A 134 8.67 15.43 23.91
C LYS A 134 9.71 14.91 22.92
N ILE A 135 10.22 13.70 23.12
CA ILE A 135 11.13 13.03 22.19
C ILE A 135 10.41 12.72 20.86
N TYR A 136 9.19 12.17 20.91
CA TYR A 136 8.38 11.88 19.73
C TYR A 136 8.12 13.12 18.86
N LYS A 137 7.92 14.28 19.48
CA LYS A 137 7.76 15.57 18.77
C LYS A 137 9.01 16.02 18.02
N LEU A 138 10.21 15.57 18.40
CA LEU A 138 11.43 15.84 17.62
C LEU A 138 11.49 15.02 16.32
N PHE A 139 10.92 13.80 16.34
CA PHE A 139 10.83 12.93 15.16
C PHE A 139 9.62 13.23 14.27
N ASN A 140 8.59 13.84 14.85
CA ASN A 140 7.39 14.30 14.16
C ASN A 140 7.23 15.81 14.42
N PRO A 141 8.15 16.62 13.86
CA PRO A 141 8.16 18.07 14.02
C PRO A 141 6.79 18.61 13.65
N GLU A 142 6.35 19.68 14.34
CA GLU A 142 5.06 20.29 14.06
C GLU A 142 4.94 20.63 12.58
N SER A 143 3.98 20.00 11.91
CA SER A 143 3.72 20.28 10.52
C SER A 143 2.96 21.59 10.40
N PHE A 144 3.50 22.50 9.61
CA PHE A 144 2.86 23.75 9.27
C PHE A 144 1.80 23.51 8.21
N ILE A 145 0.54 23.83 8.50
CA ILE A 145 -0.58 23.59 7.58
C ILE A 145 -1.14 24.92 7.08
N ILE A 146 -0.96 25.21 5.79
CA ILE A 146 -1.47 26.39 5.10
C ILE A 146 -2.72 26.01 4.30
N LYS A 147 -3.87 26.60 4.64
CA LYS A 147 -5.18 26.28 4.05
C LYS A 147 -5.81 27.50 3.36
N PRO A 148 -5.61 27.71 2.04
CA PRO A 148 -6.25 28.80 1.29
C PRO A 148 -7.78 28.76 1.28
N PHE A 149 -8.38 27.61 1.59
CA PHE A 149 -9.83 27.40 1.60
C PHE A 149 -10.28 26.79 2.93
N ASN A 150 -11.60 26.86 3.21
CA ASN A 150 -12.17 26.47 4.51
C ASN A 150 -11.90 25.00 4.90
N ASP A 151 -11.70 24.12 3.91
CA ASP A 151 -11.50 22.69 4.14
C ASP A 151 -10.16 22.19 3.56
N LYS A 152 -9.98 22.19 2.23
CA LYS A 152 -8.80 21.76 1.43
C LYS A 152 -8.89 22.33 0.00
N PRO A 153 -7.82 22.32 -0.84
CA PRO A 153 -6.44 21.84 -0.64
C PRO A 153 -5.65 22.63 0.41
N ALA A 154 -4.67 21.98 1.02
CA ALA A 154 -3.74 22.55 2.00
C ALA A 154 -2.29 22.19 1.67
N ILE A 155 -1.35 23.08 1.98
CA ILE A 155 0.09 22.77 1.96
C ILE A 155 0.53 22.45 3.38
N ILE A 156 1.16 21.30 3.55
CA ILE A 156 1.73 20.82 4.80
C ILE A 156 3.25 20.86 4.65
N ILE A 157 3.94 21.59 5.52
CA ILE A 157 5.39 21.74 5.51
C ILE A 157 5.94 21.19 6.82
N SER A 158 6.83 20.21 6.77
CA SER A 158 7.43 19.60 7.95
C SER A 158 8.95 19.65 7.86
N PHE A 159 9.62 19.99 8.95
CA PHE A 159 11.07 20.22 9.00
C PHE A 159 11.74 19.16 9.87
N SER A 160 12.48 18.24 9.25
CA SER A 160 13.17 17.17 9.97
C SER A 160 14.47 17.67 10.61
N PRO A 161 14.93 17.05 11.71
CA PRO A 161 16.24 17.30 12.28
C PRO A 161 17.39 17.19 11.29
N LEU A 162 18.55 17.75 11.66
CA LEU A 162 19.77 17.63 10.85
C LEU A 162 20.10 16.15 10.70
N VAL A 163 20.31 15.68 9.48
CA VAL A 163 20.75 14.31 9.20
C VAL A 163 22.23 14.33 8.85
N TYR A 164 23.04 13.54 9.54
CA TYR A 164 24.39 13.18 9.12
C TYR A 164 24.37 11.76 8.54
N ASP A 165 24.42 11.68 7.22
CA ASP A 165 24.60 10.43 6.48
C ASP A 165 26.08 10.07 6.48
N LYS A 166 26.47 9.16 7.38
CA LYS A 166 27.87 8.69 7.51
C LYS A 166 28.34 7.95 6.27
N ASP A 167 27.45 7.26 5.57
CA ASP A 167 27.83 6.48 4.39
C ASP A 167 28.23 7.40 3.23
N ASN A 168 27.54 8.53 3.10
CA ASN A 168 27.81 9.53 2.07
C ASN A 168 28.67 10.70 2.54
N ASN A 169 29.05 10.71 3.82
CA ASN A 169 29.68 11.81 4.54
C ASN A 169 29.01 13.18 4.28
N GLN A 170 27.69 13.23 4.44
CA GLN A 170 26.89 14.42 4.13
C GLN A 170 26.00 14.82 5.31
N LYS A 171 25.95 16.11 5.60
CA LYS A 171 25.00 16.68 6.57
C LYS A 171 23.92 17.46 5.83
N TYR A 172 22.64 17.21 6.11
CA TYR A 172 21.54 17.90 5.45
C TYR A 172 20.30 18.02 6.33
N TYR A 173 19.55 19.11 6.19
CA TYR A 173 18.19 19.21 6.72
C TYR A 173 17.21 18.66 5.70
N GLN A 174 16.19 17.93 6.17
CA GLN A 174 15.14 17.42 5.31
C GLN A 174 13.85 18.20 5.52
N VAL A 175 13.33 18.84 4.46
CA VAL A 175 12.03 19.51 4.45
C VAL A 175 11.05 18.67 3.64
N LEU A 176 9.95 18.28 4.26
CA LEU A 176 8.85 17.58 3.62
C LEU A 176 7.77 18.58 3.25
N LEU A 177 7.45 18.68 1.97
CA LEU A 177 6.34 19.45 1.45
C LEU A 177 5.26 18.49 0.98
N LYS A 178 4.07 18.58 1.54
CA LYS A 178 2.93 17.75 1.18
C LYS A 178 1.78 18.63 0.75
N ILE A 179 1.13 18.31 -0.36
CA ILE A 179 -0.19 18.89 -0.66
C ILE A 179 -1.26 17.91 -0.18
N ASP A 180 -2.05 18.33 0.80
CA ASP A 180 -3.24 17.61 1.24
C ASP A 180 -4.47 18.14 0.51
N VAL A 181 -4.85 17.43 -0.55
CA VAL A 181 -6.06 17.71 -1.33
C VAL A 181 -7.33 17.16 -0.67
N GLY A 182 -7.21 16.16 0.20
CA GLY A 182 -8.32 15.35 0.75
C GLY A 182 -9.43 15.04 -0.25
N ASN A 183 -10.63 15.62 -0.09
CA ASN A 183 -11.76 15.33 -0.98
C ASN A 183 -11.71 16.08 -2.31
N PHE A 184 -10.71 16.95 -2.51
CA PHE A 184 -10.54 17.71 -3.73
C PHE A 184 -10.11 16.77 -4.85
N LYS A 185 -10.99 16.56 -5.83
CA LYS A 185 -10.79 15.58 -6.90
C LYS A 185 -9.88 16.15 -8.00
N PRO A 186 -9.08 15.32 -8.70
CA PRO A 186 -8.16 15.80 -9.74
C PRO A 186 -8.82 16.67 -10.83
N TYR A 187 -10.04 16.36 -11.26
CA TYR A 187 -10.76 17.16 -12.27
C TYR A 187 -11.16 18.57 -11.80
N MET A 188 -11.15 18.82 -10.48
CA MET A 188 -11.40 20.14 -9.89
C MET A 188 -10.15 21.02 -9.96
N TRP A 189 -8.97 20.44 -10.22
CA TRP A 189 -7.69 21.14 -10.36
C TRP A 189 -7.51 21.70 -11.78
N LYS A 190 -8.45 22.52 -12.24
CA LYS A 190 -8.35 23.23 -13.53
C LYS A 190 -7.30 24.32 -13.45
N GLU A 191 -6.77 24.76 -14.60
CA GLU A 191 -5.74 25.79 -14.69
C GLU A 191 -6.09 27.06 -13.90
N GLU A 192 -7.33 27.53 -14.00
CA GLU A 192 -7.83 28.68 -13.25
C GLU A 192 -7.82 28.46 -11.73
N VAL A 193 -8.21 27.27 -11.27
CA VAL A 193 -8.24 26.91 -9.85
C VAL A 193 -6.83 26.74 -9.30
N SER A 194 -5.93 26.12 -10.08
CA SER A 194 -4.50 25.99 -9.76
C SER A 194 -3.84 27.36 -9.64
N LYS A 195 -4.01 28.22 -10.65
CA LYS A 195 -3.50 29.60 -10.66
C LYS A 195 -4.01 30.38 -9.46
N ASN A 196 -5.30 30.30 -9.16
CA ASN A 196 -5.91 31.00 -8.01
C ASN A 196 -5.40 30.44 -6.67
N PHE A 197 -5.26 29.12 -6.54
CA PHE A 197 -4.67 28.49 -5.35
C PHE A 197 -3.24 28.97 -5.10
N TRP A 198 -2.38 28.88 -6.11
CA TRP A 198 -0.97 29.28 -5.99
C TRP A 198 -0.84 30.78 -5.77
N HIS A 199 -1.59 31.60 -6.51
CA HIS A 199 -1.61 33.04 -6.36
C HIS A 199 -1.99 33.43 -4.93
N ARG A 200 -3.10 32.89 -4.39
CA ARG A 200 -3.55 33.20 -3.02
C ARG A 200 -2.53 32.80 -1.97
N ILE A 201 -1.89 31.64 -2.09
CA ILE A 201 -0.89 31.22 -1.11
C ILE A 201 0.35 32.11 -1.20
N LEU A 202 0.89 32.32 -2.40
CA LEU A 202 2.11 33.10 -2.58
C LEU A 202 1.90 34.57 -2.24
N GLU A 203 0.78 35.16 -2.66
CA GLU A 203 0.37 36.53 -2.33
C GLU A 203 0.25 36.68 -0.81
N TYR A 204 -0.44 35.75 -0.13
CA TYR A 204 -0.61 35.81 1.30
C TYR A 204 0.73 35.72 2.05
N VAL A 205 1.59 34.75 1.71
CA VAL A 205 2.95 34.63 2.28
C VAL A 205 3.78 35.89 2.01
N SER A 206 3.60 36.54 0.86
CA SER A 206 4.29 37.80 0.52
C SER A 206 3.77 39.02 1.29
N GLN A 207 2.47 39.11 1.60
CA GLN A 207 1.88 40.23 2.34
C GLN A 207 2.33 40.28 3.81
N ILE A 208 2.79 39.14 4.36
CA ILE A 208 3.38 39.08 5.70
C ILE A 208 4.76 39.78 5.73
N ASN A 209 5.43 39.94 4.59
CA ASN A 209 6.65 40.74 4.48
C ASN A 209 6.37 42.26 4.43
N SER A 210 5.30 42.73 5.08
CA SER A 210 4.90 44.13 5.08
C SER A 210 5.79 44.99 5.99
N GLU A 211 7.06 45.12 5.62
CA GLU A 211 7.91 46.26 5.95
C GLU A 211 9.06 46.31 4.93
N ASN A 212 9.25 47.49 4.32
CA ASN A 212 10.26 47.83 3.31
C ASN A 212 11.71 47.77 3.85
N THR A 213 12.09 46.78 4.64
CA THR A 213 13.40 46.71 5.30
C THR A 213 14.46 45.91 4.55
N PHE A 214 14.17 45.35 3.38
CA PHE A 214 15.12 44.48 2.66
C PHE A 214 15.06 44.60 1.14
N SER A 215 15.13 45.83 0.60
CA SER A 215 15.33 46.06 -0.84
C SER A 215 16.54 45.30 -1.38
N PHE A 216 17.60 45.12 -0.58
CA PHE A 216 18.80 44.38 -0.97
C PHE A 216 18.64 42.84 -1.00
N ILE A 217 17.62 42.26 -0.35
CA ILE A 217 17.40 40.79 -0.38
C ILE A 217 16.44 40.40 -1.51
N ASN A 218 15.72 41.34 -2.13
CA ASN A 218 14.85 41.04 -3.29
C ASN A 218 15.64 40.70 -4.56
N GLU A 219 16.94 41.01 -4.61
CA GLU A 219 17.83 40.68 -5.73
C GLU A 219 18.53 39.31 -5.58
N ILE A 220 18.39 38.66 -4.43
CA ILE A 220 19.08 37.40 -4.13
C ILE A 220 18.09 36.25 -4.35
N GLU A 221 18.28 35.49 -5.44
CA GLU A 221 17.62 34.21 -5.64
C GLU A 221 17.84 33.33 -4.40
N PRO A 222 16.78 32.66 -3.87
CA PRO A 222 16.97 31.73 -2.76
C PRO A 222 18.03 30.69 -3.16
N PRO A 223 18.86 30.21 -2.21
CA PRO A 223 19.98 29.30 -2.52
C PRO A 223 19.44 27.94 -2.99
N LEU A 224 19.04 27.89 -4.25
CA LEU A 224 18.67 26.69 -5.02
C LEU A 224 19.93 25.94 -5.48
N LEU A 225 21.11 26.55 -5.32
CA LEU A 225 22.42 26.10 -5.80
C LEU A 225 22.96 24.82 -5.16
N HIS A 226 22.39 24.34 -4.05
CA HIS A 226 22.87 23.13 -3.34
C HIS A 226 21.85 21.99 -3.23
N LEU A 227 20.77 22.01 -4.02
CA LEU A 227 19.89 20.86 -4.21
C LEU A 227 20.60 19.80 -5.07
N LYS A 228 21.55 19.06 -4.49
CA LYS A 228 22.18 17.91 -5.17
C LYS A 228 21.13 16.84 -5.42
N LYS A 229 21.15 16.31 -6.65
CA LYS A 229 20.42 15.13 -7.17
C LYS A 229 19.46 14.50 -6.15
N LEU A 230 18.20 14.86 -6.31
CA LEU A 230 17.03 14.08 -5.92
C LEU A 230 17.33 12.59 -6.10
N ASP A 231 17.65 11.89 -5.00
CA ASP A 231 17.66 10.43 -4.96
C ASP A 231 16.18 10.00 -4.92
N ILE A 232 15.52 10.20 -6.06
CA ILE A 232 14.18 9.69 -6.33
C ILE A 232 14.36 8.18 -6.38
N LYS A 233 14.18 7.52 -5.23
CA LYS A 233 13.59 6.20 -5.27
C LYS A 233 12.22 6.41 -5.90
N THR A 234 12.16 6.27 -7.22
CA THR A 234 10.94 5.91 -7.91
C THR A 234 10.35 4.80 -7.05
N ILE A 235 9.20 5.05 -6.44
CA ILE A 235 8.39 3.95 -5.90
C ILE A 235 8.28 3.03 -7.08
N ASP A 236 8.94 1.87 -6.97
CA ASP A 236 9.08 0.92 -8.04
C ASP A 236 7.66 0.63 -8.54
N LYS A 237 7.30 1.20 -9.69
CA LYS A 237 5.92 1.11 -10.21
C LYS A 237 5.54 -0.35 -10.39
N SER A 238 6.53 -1.22 -10.66
CA SER A 238 6.36 -2.67 -10.73
C SER A 238 5.87 -3.31 -9.42
N LYS A 239 6.09 -2.67 -8.27
CA LYS A 239 5.61 -3.11 -6.95
C LYS A 239 4.24 -2.53 -6.57
N GLN A 240 3.62 -1.70 -7.40
CA GLN A 240 2.29 -1.15 -7.11
C GLN A 240 1.17 -2.14 -7.41
N LEU A 241 1.38 -3.04 -8.37
CA LEU A 241 0.38 -4.02 -8.80
C LEU A 241 0.93 -5.42 -8.65
N ILE A 242 0.02 -6.37 -8.50
CA ILE A 242 0.32 -7.78 -8.58
C ILE A 242 -0.54 -8.40 -9.66
N LYS A 243 0.04 -9.29 -10.45
CA LYS A 243 -0.68 -10.17 -11.36
C LYS A 243 -1.16 -11.38 -10.55
N ALA A 244 -2.38 -11.85 -10.79
CA ALA A 244 -2.93 -13.08 -10.19
C ALA A 244 -3.79 -13.84 -11.22
N SER A 245 -3.76 -15.18 -11.20
CA SER A 245 -4.60 -15.98 -12.11
C SER A 245 -6.08 -15.73 -11.83
N LEU A 246 -6.83 -15.35 -12.87
CA LEU A 246 -8.26 -15.08 -12.73
C LEU A 246 -9.03 -16.37 -12.42
N HIS A 247 -8.53 -17.54 -12.86
CA HIS A 247 -9.09 -18.84 -12.48
C HIS A 247 -9.08 -19.03 -10.97
N THR A 248 -7.97 -18.73 -10.31
CA THR A 248 -7.85 -18.77 -8.85
C THR A 248 -8.78 -17.76 -8.17
N GLU A 249 -8.78 -16.51 -8.65
CA GLU A 249 -9.57 -15.45 -8.01
C GLU A 249 -11.08 -15.75 -8.07
N LEU A 250 -11.56 -16.29 -9.19
CA LEU A 250 -12.95 -16.70 -9.34
C LEU A 250 -13.37 -17.82 -8.37
N GLN A 251 -12.43 -18.64 -7.87
CA GLN A 251 -12.75 -19.66 -6.86
C GLN A 251 -13.03 -19.07 -5.47
N LYS A 252 -12.62 -17.82 -5.19
CA LYS A 252 -12.87 -17.18 -3.89
C LYS A 252 -14.37 -16.96 -3.64
N PHE A 253 -15.15 -16.81 -4.70
CA PHE A 253 -16.54 -16.43 -4.61
C PHE A 253 -17.46 -17.63 -4.47
N GLY A 254 -18.43 -17.55 -3.56
CA GLY A 254 -19.42 -18.60 -3.38
C GLY A 254 -20.38 -18.71 -4.56
N ARG A 255 -21.03 -19.86 -4.65
CA ARG A 255 -22.03 -20.18 -5.67
C ARG A 255 -23.37 -20.40 -4.99
N LYS A 256 -24.41 -19.73 -5.49
CA LYS A 256 -25.77 -19.96 -5.03
C LYS A 256 -26.24 -21.32 -5.58
N PRO A 257 -26.63 -22.29 -4.73
CA PRO A 257 -27.18 -23.56 -5.19
C PRO A 257 -28.50 -23.34 -5.93
N LYS A 258 -28.87 -24.29 -6.80
CA LYS A 258 -30.24 -24.36 -7.34
C LYS A 258 -31.18 -24.68 -6.16
N LYS A 259 -32.41 -24.13 -6.16
CA LYS A 259 -33.34 -24.10 -5.00
C LYS A 259 -33.33 -25.40 -4.17
N ASN A 260 -33.11 -25.28 -2.85
CA ASN A 260 -33.07 -26.37 -1.85
C ASN A 260 -32.08 -27.52 -2.13
N GLY A 261 -31.14 -27.31 -3.05
CA GLY A 261 -30.20 -28.32 -3.50
C GLY A 261 -28.91 -28.40 -2.68
N SER A 262 -28.26 -29.57 -2.76
CA SER A 262 -26.89 -29.77 -2.30
C SER A 262 -25.92 -29.01 -3.21
N ILE A 263 -24.69 -28.81 -2.75
CA ILE A 263 -23.66 -28.26 -3.59
C ILE A 263 -23.32 -29.13 -4.80
N LEU A 264 -23.59 -30.44 -4.71
CA LEU A 264 -23.41 -31.37 -5.80
C LEU A 264 -24.38 -31.09 -6.96
N ASP A 265 -25.52 -30.45 -6.69
CA ASP A 265 -26.51 -30.07 -7.72
C ASP A 265 -26.00 -28.94 -8.64
N LEU A 266 -24.87 -28.33 -8.29
CA LEU A 266 -24.17 -27.37 -9.15
C LEU A 266 -23.23 -28.04 -10.16
N LEU A 267 -22.97 -29.35 -10.00
CA LEU A 267 -22.07 -30.11 -10.87
C LEU A 267 -22.92 -30.73 -11.98
N GLU A 268 -22.56 -30.48 -13.24
CA GLU A 268 -23.39 -30.83 -14.41
C GLU A 268 -23.34 -32.32 -14.78
N GLN A 269 -22.46 -33.10 -14.14
CA GLN A 269 -22.20 -34.50 -14.48
C GLN A 269 -22.25 -35.39 -13.23
N PRO A 270 -22.61 -36.68 -13.37
CA PRO A 270 -22.46 -37.65 -12.28
C PRO A 270 -21.00 -37.66 -11.85
N LEU A 271 -20.76 -37.51 -10.55
CA LEU A 271 -19.42 -37.51 -10.00
C LEU A 271 -18.88 -38.92 -9.99
N GLU A 272 -17.64 -39.09 -10.45
CA GLU A 272 -16.88 -40.31 -10.25
C GLU A 272 -16.85 -40.69 -8.76
N ASP A 273 -16.92 -41.99 -8.46
CA ASP A 273 -17.01 -42.49 -7.08
C ASP A 273 -15.84 -42.02 -6.20
N GLU A 274 -14.63 -41.92 -6.77
CA GLU A 274 -13.44 -41.40 -6.08
C GLU A 274 -13.61 -39.94 -5.66
N LEU A 275 -14.19 -39.10 -6.52
CA LEU A 275 -14.42 -37.70 -6.23
C LEU A 275 -15.49 -37.52 -5.14
N GLN A 276 -16.55 -38.33 -5.17
CA GLN A 276 -17.56 -38.35 -4.10
C GLN A 276 -16.94 -38.75 -2.76
N LYS A 277 -16.09 -39.77 -2.78
CA LYS A 277 -15.35 -40.22 -1.61
C LYS A 277 -14.44 -39.11 -1.07
N ASP A 278 -13.65 -38.45 -1.92
CA ASP A 278 -12.81 -37.32 -1.52
C ASP A 278 -13.63 -36.18 -0.89
N ILE A 279 -14.77 -35.80 -1.48
CA ILE A 279 -15.66 -34.77 -0.93
C ILE A 279 -16.14 -35.14 0.48
N SER A 280 -16.48 -36.42 0.70
CA SER A 280 -16.91 -36.93 2.00
C SER A 280 -15.76 -36.98 3.01
N ASP A 281 -14.64 -37.58 2.63
CA ASP A 281 -13.46 -37.78 3.48
C ASP A 281 -12.89 -36.43 3.99
N TYR A 282 -12.87 -35.41 3.12
CA TYR A 282 -12.42 -34.06 3.47
C TYR A 282 -13.52 -33.13 3.98
N LYS A 283 -14.77 -33.61 4.10
CA LYS A 283 -15.94 -32.85 4.59
C LYS A 283 -16.13 -31.52 3.85
N ILE A 284 -16.11 -31.56 2.53
CA ILE A 284 -16.19 -30.36 1.71
C ILE A 284 -17.65 -29.90 1.58
N GLU A 285 -17.95 -28.75 2.19
CA GLU A 285 -19.30 -28.15 2.19
C GLU A 285 -19.50 -27.12 1.07
N VAL A 286 -18.41 -26.62 0.46
CA VAL A 286 -18.44 -25.55 -0.54
C VAL A 286 -17.58 -25.84 -1.79
N ILE A 287 -17.93 -25.22 -2.92
CA ILE A 287 -17.16 -25.20 -4.17
C ILE A 287 -16.25 -23.98 -4.11
N GLY A 288 -14.99 -24.17 -4.51
CA GLY A 288 -13.95 -23.17 -4.50
C GLY A 288 -13.37 -22.93 -3.10
N LEU A 289 -12.80 -21.74 -2.92
CA LEU A 289 -12.06 -21.36 -1.72
C LEU A 289 -12.99 -20.73 -0.66
N ASP A 290 -13.27 -21.46 0.42
CA ASP A 290 -13.79 -20.86 1.67
C ASP A 290 -12.66 -20.66 2.67
N ASN A 291 -11.93 -19.58 2.50
CA ASN A 291 -10.78 -19.24 3.32
C ASN A 291 -11.17 -18.30 4.48
N THR A 292 -10.43 -18.41 5.58
CA THR A 292 -10.42 -17.37 6.61
C THR A 292 -9.73 -16.09 6.09
N LYS A 293 -9.87 -14.97 6.80
CA LYS A 293 -9.18 -13.73 6.42
C LYS A 293 -7.66 -13.89 6.38
N PRO A 294 -6.98 -14.49 7.39
CA PRO A 294 -5.56 -14.78 7.30
C PRO A 294 -5.17 -15.68 6.12
N GLN A 295 -5.97 -16.70 5.81
CA GLN A 295 -5.72 -17.59 4.68
C GLN A 295 -5.84 -16.86 3.32
N ASN A 296 -6.81 -15.95 3.16
CA ASN A 296 -6.89 -15.11 1.96
C ASN A 296 -5.70 -14.15 1.83
N GLN A 297 -5.21 -13.61 2.95
CA GLN A 297 -4.01 -12.79 2.97
C GLN A 297 -2.75 -13.60 2.64
N ALA A 298 -2.67 -14.85 3.11
CA ALA A 298 -1.60 -15.80 2.76
C ALA A 298 -1.61 -16.13 1.26
N LEU A 299 -2.79 -16.40 0.68
CA LEU A 299 -2.94 -16.60 -0.76
C LEU A 299 -2.46 -15.38 -1.55
N PHE A 300 -2.83 -14.18 -1.11
CA PHE A 300 -2.38 -12.93 -1.74
C PHE A 300 -0.86 -12.73 -1.64
N ALA A 301 -0.25 -13.11 -0.51
CA ALA A 301 1.20 -13.10 -0.34
C ALA A 301 1.90 -14.07 -1.29
N ILE A 302 1.35 -15.27 -1.49
CA ILE A 302 1.88 -16.25 -2.45
C ILE A 302 1.80 -15.70 -3.88
N GLN A 303 0.68 -15.08 -4.24
CA GLN A 303 0.52 -14.43 -5.55
C GLN A 303 1.57 -13.35 -5.79
N LYS A 304 1.91 -12.55 -4.77
CA LYS A 304 3.05 -11.59 -4.84
C LYS A 304 4.37 -12.28 -5.12
N LEU A 305 4.69 -13.33 -4.37
CA LEU A 305 5.95 -14.05 -4.54
C LEU A 305 6.05 -14.67 -5.95
N PHE A 306 4.97 -15.23 -6.50
CA PHE A 306 4.95 -15.65 -7.90
C PHE A 306 5.11 -14.48 -8.86
N HIS A 307 4.41 -13.37 -8.63
CA HIS A 307 4.51 -12.18 -9.46
C HIS A 307 5.93 -11.62 -9.51
N GLU A 308 6.65 -11.58 -8.39
CA GLU A 308 8.05 -11.14 -8.30
C GLU A 308 9.00 -12.00 -9.16
N THR A 309 8.69 -13.28 -9.34
CA THR A 309 9.42 -14.17 -10.25
C THR A 309 8.90 -14.14 -11.70
N GLY A 310 7.93 -13.27 -12.01
CA GLY A 310 7.25 -13.26 -13.30
C GLY A 310 6.56 -14.60 -13.61
N TYR A 311 6.11 -15.32 -12.58
CA TYR A 311 5.53 -16.67 -12.69
C TYR A 311 6.48 -17.74 -13.27
N LYS A 312 7.79 -17.50 -13.28
CA LYS A 312 8.79 -18.48 -13.72
C LYS A 312 9.33 -19.35 -12.58
N GLY A 313 9.11 -18.92 -11.34
CA GLY A 313 9.70 -19.55 -10.17
C GLY A 313 11.18 -19.21 -9.99
N ASN A 314 11.74 -19.61 -8.86
CA ASN A 314 13.17 -19.48 -8.53
C ASN A 314 13.72 -20.77 -7.89
N SER A 315 13.00 -21.87 -8.07
CA SER A 315 13.36 -23.23 -7.65
C SER A 315 13.00 -24.20 -8.78
N GLU A 316 13.52 -25.41 -8.73
CA GLU A 316 13.20 -26.47 -9.68
C GLU A 316 11.69 -26.76 -9.70
N GLY A 317 11.06 -26.52 -10.85
CA GLY A 317 9.67 -26.84 -11.13
C GLY A 317 9.54 -28.14 -11.91
N LYS A 318 8.37 -28.38 -12.51
CA LYS A 318 8.12 -29.60 -13.28
C LYS A 318 7.28 -29.34 -14.52
N THR A 319 7.58 -30.05 -15.60
CA THR A 319 6.72 -30.04 -16.79
C THR A 319 5.60 -31.06 -16.59
N LEU A 320 4.37 -30.64 -16.83
CA LEU A 320 3.18 -31.50 -16.77
C LEU A 320 2.60 -31.66 -18.18
N ASN A 321 2.13 -32.87 -18.50
CA ASN A 321 1.29 -33.11 -19.66
C ASN A 321 -0.18 -33.05 -19.28
N LYS A 322 -1.04 -32.78 -20.27
CA LYS A 322 -2.49 -32.62 -20.09
C LYS A 322 -3.13 -33.82 -19.39
N ASP A 323 -2.68 -35.04 -19.66
CA ASP A 323 -3.29 -36.26 -19.12
C ASP A 323 -2.73 -36.69 -17.76
N ASP A 324 -1.60 -36.12 -17.34
CA ASP A 324 -0.91 -36.50 -16.09
C ASP A 324 -1.45 -35.76 -14.85
N ASN A 325 -2.44 -34.87 -15.02
CA ASN A 325 -2.98 -34.08 -13.92
C ASN A 325 -4.47 -33.78 -14.04
N SER A 326 -5.14 -33.64 -12.89
CA SER A 326 -6.59 -33.41 -12.81
C SER A 326 -7.03 -32.02 -13.28
N PHE A 327 -6.10 -31.08 -13.50
CA PHE A 327 -6.40 -29.74 -14.01
C PHE A 327 -6.29 -29.63 -15.53
N LYS A 328 -5.92 -30.72 -16.22
CA LYS A 328 -5.66 -30.73 -17.66
C LYS A 328 -4.69 -29.62 -18.09
N PHE A 329 -3.73 -29.31 -17.21
CA PHE A 329 -2.70 -28.32 -17.44
C PHE A 329 -1.58 -28.94 -18.28
N MET A 330 -1.00 -28.15 -19.19
CA MET A 330 0.12 -28.54 -20.00
C MET A 330 1.15 -27.42 -20.00
N GLY A 331 2.39 -27.76 -19.69
CA GLY A 331 3.51 -26.81 -19.65
C GLY A 331 4.31 -26.90 -18.35
N TYR A 332 5.12 -25.88 -18.12
CA TYR A 332 5.99 -25.80 -16.95
C TYR A 332 5.22 -25.26 -15.74
N LEU A 333 5.18 -26.04 -14.66
CA LEU A 333 4.64 -25.68 -13.37
C LEU A 333 5.80 -25.16 -12.48
N PRO A 334 5.88 -23.85 -12.22
CA PRO A 334 7.02 -23.25 -11.51
C PRO A 334 6.95 -23.56 -10.01
N ALA A 335 8.11 -23.67 -9.36
CA ALA A 335 8.21 -23.69 -7.90
C ALA A 335 8.91 -22.42 -7.39
N ILE A 336 8.51 -21.96 -6.20
CA ILE A 336 9.17 -20.81 -5.54
C ILE A 336 9.81 -21.23 -4.22
N LYS A 337 11.03 -20.78 -3.99
CA LYS A 337 11.77 -20.91 -2.74
C LYS A 337 11.92 -19.53 -2.11
N PHE A 338 11.49 -19.39 -0.86
CA PHE A 338 11.54 -18.14 -0.13
C PHE A 338 11.87 -18.35 1.35
N THR A 339 12.43 -17.32 1.97
CA THR A 339 12.66 -17.26 3.42
C THR A 339 11.38 -16.84 4.15
N PRO A 340 11.25 -17.15 5.45
CA PRO A 340 10.15 -16.62 6.25
C PRO A 340 10.04 -15.09 6.20
N ALA A 341 11.17 -14.37 6.15
CA ALA A 341 11.17 -12.91 6.05
C ALA A 341 10.51 -12.39 4.77
N GLN A 342 10.85 -12.98 3.61
CA GLN A 342 10.23 -12.64 2.33
C GLN A 342 8.72 -12.90 2.34
N TYR A 343 8.29 -14.03 2.91
CA TYR A 343 6.86 -14.32 3.06
C TYR A 343 6.15 -13.31 3.98
N LEU A 344 6.73 -12.99 5.13
CA LEU A 344 6.14 -12.03 6.09
C LEU A 344 6.03 -10.63 5.49
N GLU A 345 6.98 -10.21 4.67
CA GLU A 345 6.93 -8.97 3.91
C GLU A 345 5.80 -8.99 2.88
N ALA A 346 5.71 -10.04 2.05
CA ALA A 346 4.62 -10.20 1.08
C ALA A 346 3.24 -10.23 1.75
N TYR A 347 3.13 -10.90 2.90
CA TYR A 347 1.94 -10.95 3.74
C TYR A 347 1.58 -9.60 4.34
N GLY A 348 2.55 -8.70 4.55
CA GLY A 348 2.34 -7.37 5.10
C GLY A 348 2.43 -7.29 6.62
N VAL A 349 3.24 -8.15 7.25
CA VAL A 349 3.51 -8.06 8.69
C VAL A 349 4.36 -6.83 8.98
N THR A 350 3.95 -6.04 9.97
CA THR A 350 4.64 -4.79 10.31
C THR A 350 5.85 -5.07 11.20
N LYS A 351 7.01 -4.49 10.87
CA LYS A 351 8.17 -4.49 11.76
C LYS A 351 7.99 -3.40 12.81
N LYS A 352 8.34 -3.68 14.06
CA LYS A 352 8.45 -2.69 15.13
C LYS A 352 9.86 -2.63 15.65
N GLU A 353 10.32 -1.43 15.96
CA GLU A 353 11.58 -1.23 16.66
C GLU A 353 11.44 -1.70 18.11
N ARG A 354 12.31 -2.63 18.51
CA ARG A 354 12.40 -3.10 19.90
C ARG A 354 13.34 -2.20 20.70
N ALA A 355 13.30 -2.33 22.03
CA ALA A 355 14.18 -1.61 22.95
C ALA A 355 15.70 -1.77 22.68
N ARG A 356 16.09 -2.73 21.83
CA ARG A 356 17.48 -2.97 21.38
C ARG A 356 17.83 -2.30 20.05
N GLY A 357 16.98 -1.41 19.52
CA GLY A 357 17.20 -0.69 18.25
C GLY A 357 17.09 -1.56 16.99
N LYS A 358 16.53 -2.77 17.10
CA LYS A 358 16.34 -3.69 15.97
C LYS A 358 14.88 -3.69 15.50
N TRP A 359 14.69 -3.62 14.19
CA TRP A 359 13.40 -3.77 13.54
C TRP A 359 13.03 -5.24 13.41
N GLU A 360 12.10 -5.68 14.24
CA GLU A 360 11.69 -7.08 14.31
C GLU A 360 10.19 -7.22 14.00
N TYR A 361 9.81 -8.33 13.37
CA TYR A 361 8.39 -8.68 13.22
C TYR A 361 7.78 -8.98 14.59
N LEU A 362 6.53 -8.56 14.80
CA LEU A 362 5.79 -8.94 16.00
C LEU A 362 5.58 -10.46 16.04
N SER A 363 5.99 -11.11 17.14
CA SER A 363 5.96 -12.58 17.28
C SER A 363 4.57 -13.18 17.00
N ASN A 364 3.51 -12.51 17.47
CA ASN A 364 2.13 -12.98 17.25
C ASN A 364 1.70 -12.86 15.79
N GLU A 365 1.99 -11.73 15.12
CA GLU A 365 1.63 -11.56 13.70
C GLU A 365 2.47 -12.48 12.80
N ARG A 366 3.74 -12.74 13.15
CA ARG A 366 4.59 -13.72 12.49
C ARG A 366 4.00 -15.13 12.56
N SER A 367 3.68 -15.58 13.77
CA SER A 367 3.14 -16.92 13.98
C SER A 367 1.78 -17.08 13.32
N GLU A 368 0.91 -16.06 13.38
CA GLU A 368 -0.38 -16.05 12.67
C GLU A 368 -0.19 -16.19 11.15
N ALA A 369 0.74 -15.44 10.55
CA ALA A 369 0.99 -15.48 9.11
C ALA A 369 1.54 -16.84 8.65
N LEU A 370 2.51 -17.42 9.37
CA LEU A 370 3.08 -18.73 9.04
C LEU A 370 2.07 -19.86 9.28
N LYS A 371 1.28 -19.78 10.35
CA LYS A 371 0.17 -20.69 10.59
C LYS A 371 -0.85 -20.64 9.45
N ALA A 372 -1.24 -19.44 9.00
CA ALA A 372 -2.16 -19.28 7.88
C ALA A 372 -1.62 -19.89 6.58
N LEU A 373 -0.31 -19.80 6.32
CA LEU A 373 0.34 -20.44 5.16
C LEU A 373 0.23 -21.97 5.22
N ARG A 374 0.57 -22.56 6.38
CA ARG A 374 0.53 -24.02 6.59
C ARG A 374 -0.89 -24.55 6.48
N GLU A 375 -1.85 -23.92 7.17
CA GLU A 375 -3.27 -24.29 7.09
C GLU A 375 -3.81 -24.21 5.66
N LEU A 376 -3.41 -23.17 4.91
CA LEU A 376 -3.80 -23.00 3.51
C LEU A 376 -3.25 -24.12 2.61
N SER A 377 -2.04 -24.61 2.87
CA SER A 377 -1.44 -25.73 2.12
C SER A 377 -2.13 -27.08 2.38
N GLN A 378 -2.59 -27.29 3.61
CA GLN A 378 -3.21 -28.55 4.04
C GLN A 378 -4.67 -28.65 3.61
N LYS A 379 -5.36 -27.51 3.48
CA LYS A 379 -6.78 -27.47 3.15
C LYS A 379 -7.05 -28.01 1.75
N LYS A 380 -8.01 -28.93 1.64
CA LYS A 380 -8.55 -29.44 0.36
C LYS A 380 -9.75 -28.61 -0.07
N TYR A 381 -9.84 -28.38 -1.37
CA TYR A 381 -10.92 -27.62 -2.00
C TYR A 381 -11.50 -28.41 -3.15
N LEU A 382 -12.81 -28.34 -3.33
CA LEU A 382 -13.48 -28.77 -4.56
C LEU A 382 -13.39 -27.65 -5.58
N PHE A 383 -12.51 -27.80 -6.56
CA PHE A 383 -12.43 -26.89 -7.70
C PHE A 383 -13.42 -27.33 -8.77
N TYR A 384 -14.18 -26.36 -9.29
CA TYR A 384 -15.12 -26.57 -10.38
C TYR A 384 -15.09 -25.36 -11.30
N TYR A 385 -14.53 -25.45 -12.51
CA TYR A 385 -14.45 -24.31 -13.42
C TYR A 385 -14.30 -24.72 -14.87
N GLU A 386 -14.67 -23.80 -15.77
CA GLU A 386 -14.49 -23.95 -17.20
C GLU A 386 -13.15 -23.34 -17.62
N LYS A 387 -12.34 -24.14 -18.32
CA LYS A 387 -11.11 -23.70 -18.95
C LYS A 387 -11.34 -23.56 -20.44
N LYS A 388 -11.36 -22.31 -20.92
CA LYS A 388 -11.50 -21.97 -22.34
C LYS A 388 -10.15 -22.04 -23.04
N TYR A 389 -10.11 -22.65 -24.23
CA TYR A 389 -8.95 -22.65 -25.13
C TYR A 389 -9.38 -22.70 -26.59
N TRP A 390 -8.43 -22.42 -27.49
CA TRP A 390 -8.66 -22.47 -28.93
C TRP A 390 -7.89 -23.63 -29.53
N LYS A 391 -8.56 -24.42 -30.37
CA LYS A 391 -7.96 -25.47 -31.18
C LYS A 391 -8.60 -25.46 -32.56
N ASP A 392 -7.80 -25.45 -33.61
CA ASP A 392 -8.27 -25.46 -35.01
C ASP A 392 -9.32 -24.36 -35.30
N ALA A 393 -9.06 -23.14 -34.79
CA ALA A 393 -9.96 -21.98 -34.84
C ALA A 393 -11.35 -22.17 -34.21
N LYS A 394 -11.57 -23.28 -33.48
CA LYS A 394 -12.77 -23.52 -32.68
C LYS A 394 -12.49 -23.22 -31.22
N GLU A 395 -13.46 -22.58 -30.60
CA GLU A 395 -13.48 -22.35 -29.16
C GLU A 395 -13.93 -23.64 -28.46
N LEU A 396 -13.10 -24.16 -27.57
CA LEU A 396 -13.35 -25.36 -26.78
C LEU A 396 -13.26 -25.03 -25.29
N PHE A 397 -13.95 -25.86 -24.49
CA PHE A 397 -14.00 -25.73 -23.05
C PHE A 397 -13.68 -27.09 -22.42
N ASP A 398 -12.74 -27.11 -21.48
CA ASP A 398 -12.54 -28.23 -20.57
C ASP A 398 -13.26 -27.88 -19.26
N LEU A 399 -14.15 -28.76 -18.79
CA LEU A 399 -14.78 -28.63 -17.47
C LEU A 399 -13.90 -29.34 -16.44
N ILE A 400 -13.33 -28.58 -15.51
CA ILE A 400 -12.41 -29.10 -14.50
C ILE A 400 -13.17 -29.29 -13.19
N THR A 401 -13.22 -30.53 -12.69
CA THR A 401 -13.78 -30.88 -11.38
C THR A 401 -12.78 -31.73 -10.61
N THR A 402 -12.23 -31.23 -9.50
CA THR A 402 -11.21 -31.98 -8.72
C THR A 402 -11.12 -31.51 -7.28
N VAL A 403 -10.79 -32.43 -6.36
CA VAL A 403 -10.48 -32.12 -4.96
C VAL A 403 -8.97 -32.05 -4.75
N ARG A 404 -8.42 -30.85 -4.52
CA ARG A 404 -6.96 -30.64 -4.36
C ARG A 404 -6.65 -29.51 -3.38
N SER A 405 -5.41 -29.49 -2.88
CA SER A 405 -4.84 -28.33 -2.19
C SER A 405 -4.44 -27.25 -3.20
N LEU A 406 -4.28 -26.00 -2.75
CA LEU A 406 -3.78 -24.92 -3.60
C LEU A 406 -2.28 -25.04 -3.94
N PHE A 407 -1.50 -25.63 -3.04
CA PHE A 407 -0.07 -25.83 -3.20
C PHE A 407 0.44 -26.82 -2.16
N ASN A 408 1.61 -27.38 -2.41
CA ASN A 408 2.38 -28.16 -1.44
C ASN A 408 3.50 -27.28 -0.86
N LEU A 409 3.85 -27.54 0.40
CA LEU A 409 4.97 -26.89 1.07
C LEU A 409 6.04 -27.92 1.43
N THR A 410 7.29 -27.53 1.25
CA THR A 410 8.45 -28.23 1.80
C THR A 410 9.24 -27.24 2.65
N GLU A 411 9.32 -27.50 3.94
CA GLU A 411 9.99 -26.65 4.91
C GLU A 411 11.37 -27.23 5.24
N LYS A 412 12.43 -26.41 5.14
CA LYS A 412 13.76 -26.78 5.64
C LYS A 412 14.04 -26.09 6.96
N TYR A 413 14.27 -26.90 7.99
CA TYR A 413 14.73 -26.45 9.30
C TYR A 413 16.24 -26.69 9.45
N GLU A 414 16.93 -25.81 10.16
CA GLU A 414 18.37 -25.92 10.45
C GLU A 414 18.61 -26.00 11.97
N ALA A 415 19.58 -26.82 12.38
CA ALA A 415 19.96 -26.99 13.79
C ALA A 415 18.79 -27.40 14.72
N ILE A 416 17.95 -28.34 14.26
CA ILE A 416 16.88 -28.95 15.07
C ILE A 416 17.35 -30.20 15.80
N ASP A 417 16.92 -30.39 17.05
CA ASP A 417 17.18 -31.61 17.83
C ASP A 417 16.09 -32.69 17.67
N HIS A 418 16.32 -33.90 18.16
CA HIS A 418 15.38 -35.01 18.04
C HIS A 418 14.00 -34.77 18.68
N ASN A 419 13.90 -33.95 19.72
CA ASN A 419 12.62 -33.61 20.34
C ASN A 419 11.87 -32.58 19.47
N GLU A 420 12.59 -31.61 18.92
CA GLU A 420 12.04 -30.63 17.98
C GLU A 420 11.56 -31.28 16.68
N VAL A 421 12.24 -32.31 16.18
CA VAL A 421 11.77 -33.13 15.03
C VAL A 421 10.37 -33.68 15.32
N LYS A 422 10.17 -34.33 16.46
CA LYS A 422 8.85 -34.88 16.85
C LYS A 422 7.78 -33.80 17.00
N ILE A 423 8.16 -32.61 17.47
CA ILE A 423 7.23 -31.47 17.58
C ILE A 423 6.79 -30.99 16.18
N ILE A 424 7.72 -30.92 15.22
CA ILE A 424 7.44 -30.55 13.83
C ILE A 424 6.56 -31.59 13.15
N GLU A 425 6.88 -32.88 13.28
CA GLU A 425 6.11 -33.99 12.68
C GLU A 425 4.66 -34.01 13.16
N ASN A 426 4.41 -33.63 14.41
CA ASN A 426 3.07 -33.52 14.98
C ASN A 426 2.36 -32.19 14.66
N ASN A 427 2.91 -31.34 13.78
CA ASN A 427 2.42 -30.00 13.45
C ASN A 427 2.26 -29.05 14.66
N GLN A 428 3.05 -29.26 15.72
CA GLN A 428 3.02 -28.46 16.95
C GLN A 428 4.13 -27.39 16.98
N VAL A 429 4.39 -26.76 15.83
CA VAL A 429 5.53 -25.84 15.65
C VAL A 429 5.48 -24.69 16.67
N SER A 430 6.54 -24.58 17.48
CA SER A 430 6.71 -23.53 18.48
C SER A 430 7.44 -22.31 17.90
N LEU A 431 7.39 -21.16 18.57
CA LEU A 431 8.16 -19.96 18.17
C LEU A 431 9.67 -20.25 18.01
N LYS A 432 10.25 -21.07 18.90
CA LYS A 432 11.67 -21.47 18.83
C LYS A 432 11.97 -22.28 17.57
N THR A 433 11.05 -23.16 17.20
CA THR A 433 11.16 -24.00 16.02
C THR A 433 10.95 -23.18 14.74
N GLU A 434 10.06 -22.18 14.76
CA GLU A 434 9.87 -21.23 13.65
C GLU A 434 11.08 -20.33 13.40
N GLU A 435 11.90 -20.05 14.42
CA GLU A 435 13.16 -19.31 14.26
C GLU A 435 14.22 -20.12 13.51
N LYS A 436 14.14 -21.45 13.58
CA LYS A 436 15.02 -22.41 12.89
C LYS A 436 14.57 -22.73 11.46
N LEU A 437 13.44 -22.19 11.01
CA LEU A 437 12.95 -22.34 9.64
C LEU A 437 13.81 -21.50 8.70
N SER A 438 14.63 -22.17 7.88
CA SER A 438 15.59 -21.54 6.98
C SER A 438 14.91 -21.06 5.69
N TYR A 439 14.21 -21.97 5.01
CA TYR A 439 13.44 -21.64 3.82
C TYR A 439 12.23 -22.56 3.63
N ILE A 440 11.31 -22.10 2.78
CA ILE A 440 10.12 -22.81 2.35
C ILE A 440 10.18 -22.91 0.83
N VAL A 441 9.92 -24.11 0.29
CA VAL A 441 9.66 -24.32 -1.14
C VAL A 441 8.16 -24.55 -1.30
N LEU A 442 7.54 -23.86 -2.25
CA LEU A 442 6.13 -23.96 -2.57
C LEU A 442 5.97 -24.44 -4.02
N GLU A 443 5.26 -25.55 -4.17
CA GLU A 443 4.82 -26.09 -5.45
C GLU A 443 3.33 -25.79 -5.64
N PRO A 444 2.95 -24.92 -6.60
CA PRO A 444 1.56 -24.54 -6.80
C PRO A 444 0.77 -25.68 -7.46
N CYS A 445 -0.53 -25.74 -7.21
CA CYS A 445 -1.42 -26.43 -8.15
C CYS A 445 -1.56 -25.59 -9.43
N PRO A 446 -1.84 -26.22 -10.59
CA PRO A 446 -1.94 -25.49 -11.86
C PRO A 446 -2.88 -24.28 -11.85
N LEU A 447 -3.96 -24.31 -11.05
CA LEU A 447 -4.92 -23.20 -10.95
C LEU A 447 -4.27 -21.83 -10.66
N LEU A 448 -3.15 -21.79 -9.92
CA LEU A 448 -2.45 -20.56 -9.56
C LEU A 448 -1.69 -19.90 -10.71
N VAL A 449 -1.30 -20.69 -11.72
CA VAL A 449 -0.39 -20.28 -12.81
C VAL A 449 -1.03 -20.46 -14.20
N ASP A 450 -2.11 -21.23 -14.30
CA ASP A 450 -2.74 -21.56 -15.56
C ASP A 450 -3.27 -20.30 -16.25
N GLN A 451 -2.97 -20.19 -17.55
CA GLN A 451 -3.31 -19.05 -18.40
C GLN A 451 -2.91 -17.69 -17.81
N ILE A 452 -1.89 -17.61 -16.96
CA ILE A 452 -1.50 -16.36 -16.29
C ILE A 452 -1.15 -15.23 -17.25
N GLU A 453 -0.76 -15.53 -18.49
CA GLU A 453 -0.47 -14.51 -19.49
C GLU A 453 -1.72 -13.96 -20.21
N THR A 454 -2.84 -14.69 -20.20
CA THR A 454 -4.04 -14.33 -20.99
C THR A 454 -5.31 -14.16 -20.15
N TYR A 455 -5.37 -14.77 -18.97
CA TYR A 455 -6.55 -14.83 -18.12
C TYR A 455 -6.18 -14.55 -16.65
N PHE A 456 -5.84 -13.30 -16.39
CA PHE A 456 -5.34 -12.81 -15.11
C PHE A 456 -6.05 -11.53 -14.68
N VAL A 457 -5.89 -11.19 -13.40
CA VAL A 457 -6.30 -9.91 -12.82
C VAL A 457 -5.10 -9.14 -12.29
N LEU A 458 -5.20 -7.81 -12.31
CA LEU A 458 -4.24 -6.91 -11.68
C LEU A 458 -4.84 -6.32 -10.41
N LYS A 459 -4.08 -6.34 -9.33
CA LYS A 459 -4.54 -5.90 -8.01
C LYS A 459 -3.50 -4.99 -7.36
N PRO A 460 -3.87 -3.96 -6.60
CA PRO A 460 -2.89 -3.16 -5.88
C PRO A 460 -2.15 -4.00 -4.83
N ALA A 461 -0.82 -3.96 -4.83
CA ALA A 461 0.01 -4.80 -3.96
C ALA A 461 -0.21 -4.54 -2.46
N ASN A 462 -0.73 -3.38 -2.10
CA ASN A 462 -0.91 -2.94 -0.72
C ASN A 462 -2.38 -2.88 -0.25
N PHE A 463 -3.36 -3.37 -1.02
CA PHE A 463 -4.77 -3.08 -0.71
C PHE A 463 -5.24 -3.69 0.64
N TYR A 464 -4.71 -4.85 1.06
CA TYR A 464 -4.99 -5.40 2.38
C TYR A 464 -4.43 -4.51 3.51
N GLN A 465 -3.22 -3.97 3.31
CA GLN A 465 -2.59 -3.03 4.23
C GLN A 465 -3.37 -1.71 4.28
N GLU A 466 -3.81 -1.21 3.13
CA GLU A 466 -4.63 0.01 3.01
C GLU A 466 -5.95 -0.15 3.79
N ILE A 467 -6.65 -1.27 3.63
CA ILE A 467 -7.87 -1.57 4.40
C ILE A 467 -7.57 -1.60 5.91
N LYS A 468 -6.47 -2.26 6.33
CA LYS A 468 -6.07 -2.34 7.75
C LYS A 468 -5.72 -0.96 8.31
N LEU A 469 -5.04 -0.12 7.52
CA LEU A 469 -4.59 1.21 7.93
C LEU A 469 -5.78 2.17 8.10
N LEU A 470 -6.67 2.22 7.11
CA LEU A 470 -7.77 3.19 7.07
C LEU A 470 -8.97 2.78 7.94
N PHE A 471 -9.23 1.47 8.06
CA PHE A 471 -10.45 0.94 8.70
C PHE A 471 -10.17 -0.01 9.87
N GLY A 472 -8.90 -0.29 10.18
CA GLY A 472 -8.53 -1.19 11.26
C GLY A 472 -8.98 -2.64 11.01
N LYS A 473 -9.57 -3.25 12.05
CA LYS A 473 -10.04 -4.64 11.99
C LYS A 473 -11.36 -4.74 11.22
N THR A 474 -11.28 -5.17 9.97
CA THR A 474 -12.44 -5.48 9.12
C THR A 474 -12.79 -6.97 9.11
N SER A 475 -14.02 -7.30 8.70
CA SER A 475 -14.49 -8.66 8.48
C SER A 475 -13.81 -9.30 7.26
N LYS A 476 -13.98 -10.61 7.05
CA LYS A 476 -13.44 -11.29 5.86
C LYS A 476 -14.16 -10.85 4.57
N GLN A 477 -15.39 -10.38 4.68
CA GLN A 477 -16.25 -10.02 3.57
C GLN A 477 -15.81 -8.73 2.86
N VAL A 478 -15.22 -7.77 3.59
CA VAL A 478 -14.73 -6.51 3.00
C VAL A 478 -13.67 -6.72 1.90
N PRO A 479 -12.52 -7.38 2.17
CA PRO A 479 -11.54 -7.62 1.12
C PRO A 479 -12.06 -8.57 0.03
N LEU A 480 -12.92 -9.55 0.40
CA LEU A 480 -13.51 -10.47 -0.58
C LEU A 480 -14.49 -9.76 -1.53
N PHE A 481 -15.23 -8.76 -1.05
CA PHE A 481 -16.10 -7.93 -1.87
C PHE A 481 -15.28 -7.09 -2.87
N ILE A 482 -14.16 -6.51 -2.43
CA ILE A 482 -13.27 -5.76 -3.34
C ILE A 482 -12.67 -6.71 -4.39
N ASP A 483 -12.19 -7.89 -3.98
CA ASP A 483 -11.72 -8.93 -4.91
C ASP A 483 -12.81 -9.30 -5.93
N PHE A 484 -14.07 -9.39 -5.50
CA PHE A 484 -15.22 -9.65 -6.38
C PHE A 484 -15.40 -8.55 -7.42
N LEU A 485 -15.37 -7.27 -7.02
CA LEU A 485 -15.51 -6.16 -7.96
C LEU A 485 -14.41 -6.18 -9.02
N ILE A 486 -13.16 -6.41 -8.61
CA ILE A 486 -12.00 -6.46 -9.52
C ILE A 486 -12.13 -7.65 -10.49
N ALA A 487 -12.44 -8.85 -9.97
CA ALA A 487 -12.58 -10.05 -10.80
C ALA A 487 -13.74 -9.96 -11.79
N GLU A 488 -14.89 -9.42 -11.37
CA GLU A 488 -16.07 -9.27 -12.20
C GLU A 488 -15.82 -8.32 -13.38
N ILE A 489 -15.21 -7.16 -13.13
CA ILE A 489 -14.85 -6.23 -14.21
C ILE A 489 -13.82 -6.83 -15.15
N THR A 490 -12.77 -7.45 -14.61
CA THR A 490 -11.74 -8.09 -15.43
C THR A 490 -12.37 -9.14 -16.35
N LYS A 491 -13.30 -9.95 -15.84
CA LYS A 491 -14.02 -10.94 -16.64
C LYS A 491 -14.85 -10.29 -17.75
N ARG A 492 -15.57 -9.20 -17.45
CA ARG A 492 -16.39 -8.47 -18.44
C ARG A 492 -15.52 -7.88 -19.55
N GLU A 493 -14.38 -7.31 -19.22
CA GLU A 493 -13.45 -6.72 -20.20
C GLU A 493 -12.82 -7.78 -21.11
N ILE A 494 -12.41 -8.92 -20.55
CA ILE A 494 -11.92 -10.06 -21.35
C ILE A 494 -13.02 -10.54 -22.31
N SER A 495 -14.26 -10.57 -21.84
CA SER A 495 -15.42 -11.03 -22.63
C SER A 495 -15.86 -10.01 -23.68
N SER A 496 -15.69 -8.71 -23.44
CA SER A 496 -16.14 -7.64 -24.34
C SER A 496 -15.27 -7.47 -25.59
N LYS A 497 -14.09 -8.12 -25.64
CA LYS A 497 -13.14 -8.06 -26.76
C LYS A 497 -12.79 -6.62 -27.17
N GLY A 498 -12.63 -5.72 -26.18
CA GLY A 498 -12.29 -4.32 -26.41
C GLY A 498 -13.46 -3.38 -26.68
N LYS A 499 -14.71 -3.86 -26.55
CA LYS A 499 -15.89 -2.98 -26.52
C LYS A 499 -16.08 -2.35 -25.15
N ASP A 500 -16.74 -1.20 -25.12
CA ASP A 500 -17.16 -0.54 -23.88
C ASP A 500 -17.96 -1.51 -23.00
N ILE A 501 -17.55 -1.59 -21.74
CA ILE A 501 -18.22 -2.40 -20.73
C ILE A 501 -19.14 -1.52 -19.88
N ASP A 502 -20.21 -2.13 -19.40
CA ASP A 502 -21.05 -1.51 -18.38
C ASP A 502 -20.33 -1.54 -17.01
N TRP A 503 -20.24 -0.36 -16.40
CA TRP A 503 -19.65 -0.11 -15.08
C TRP A 503 -20.66 -0.25 -13.94
N ILE A 504 -21.83 -0.79 -14.23
CA ILE A 504 -22.86 -1.08 -13.25
C ILE A 504 -22.92 -2.59 -13.03
N ILE A 505 -22.92 -3.00 -11.76
CA ILE A 505 -23.25 -4.36 -11.36
C ILE A 505 -24.60 -4.32 -10.64
N GLU A 506 -25.59 -5.01 -11.19
CA GLU A 506 -26.90 -5.20 -10.57
C GLU A 506 -27.08 -6.66 -10.19
N LEU A 507 -27.28 -6.92 -8.89
CA LEU A 507 -27.58 -8.26 -8.41
C LEU A 507 -28.40 -8.23 -7.13
N ASN A 508 -29.18 -9.27 -6.90
CA ASN A 508 -29.91 -9.42 -5.65
C ASN A 508 -28.96 -9.58 -4.44
N TYR A 509 -29.36 -9.03 -3.28
CA TYR A 509 -28.56 -9.07 -2.05
C TYR A 509 -28.17 -10.50 -1.63
N GLU A 510 -29.03 -11.49 -1.85
CA GLU A 510 -28.78 -12.88 -1.49
C GLU A 510 -27.69 -13.47 -2.40
N THR A 511 -27.75 -13.20 -3.70
CA THR A 511 -26.70 -13.60 -4.65
C THR A 511 -25.36 -12.99 -4.27
N LEU A 512 -25.35 -11.70 -3.89
CA LEU A 512 -24.13 -11.04 -3.45
C LEU A 512 -23.59 -11.65 -2.15
N ALA A 513 -24.47 -11.96 -1.21
CA ALA A 513 -24.13 -12.62 0.04
C ALA A 513 -23.51 -14.02 -0.19
N TYR A 514 -24.03 -14.82 -1.13
CA TYR A 514 -23.36 -16.06 -1.57
C TYR A 514 -21.97 -15.77 -2.15
N LYS A 515 -21.85 -14.78 -3.05
CA LYS A 515 -20.55 -14.43 -3.67
C LYS A 515 -19.47 -14.10 -2.64
N ILE A 516 -19.82 -13.42 -1.55
CA ILE A 516 -18.86 -13.04 -0.50
C ILE A 516 -18.89 -13.96 0.73
N ARG A 517 -19.30 -15.22 0.56
CA ARG A 517 -19.20 -16.29 1.57
C ARG A 517 -19.98 -16.02 2.87
N MET A 518 -21.26 -15.67 2.72
CA MET A 518 -22.22 -15.51 3.83
C MET A 518 -23.26 -16.65 3.89
N GLU A 519 -22.96 -17.83 3.36
CA GLU A 519 -23.88 -18.99 3.25
C GLU A 519 -24.49 -19.34 4.62
N LYS A 520 -23.66 -19.43 5.67
CA LYS A 520 -24.13 -19.71 7.04
C LYS A 520 -25.11 -18.66 7.59
N MET A 521 -25.03 -17.41 7.13
CA MET A 521 -25.99 -16.38 7.52
C MET A 521 -27.30 -16.51 6.74
N ILE A 522 -27.22 -16.96 5.49
CA ILE A 522 -28.39 -17.23 4.63
C ILE A 522 -29.16 -18.41 5.19
N GLU A 523 -28.48 -19.52 5.49
CA GLU A 523 -29.07 -20.73 6.11
C GLU A 523 -29.75 -20.39 7.45
N ALA A 524 -29.14 -19.51 8.24
CA ALA A 524 -29.71 -19.03 9.50
C ALA A 524 -30.76 -17.92 9.35
N ASN A 525 -31.19 -17.60 8.12
CA ASN A 525 -32.16 -16.55 7.79
C ASN A 525 -31.84 -15.16 8.38
N LYS A 526 -30.56 -14.80 8.50
CA LYS A 526 -30.10 -13.54 9.13
C LYS A 526 -30.08 -12.36 8.14
N VAL A 527 -31.18 -12.14 7.42
CA VAL A 527 -31.31 -11.14 6.34
C VAL A 527 -30.85 -9.74 6.77
N LYS A 528 -31.30 -9.26 7.94
CA LYS A 528 -30.91 -7.93 8.46
C LYS A 528 -29.39 -7.80 8.64
N ARG A 529 -28.74 -8.85 9.15
CA ARG A 529 -27.28 -8.86 9.39
C ARG A 529 -26.51 -8.92 8.07
N ILE A 530 -27.01 -9.67 7.09
CA ILE A 530 -26.47 -9.72 5.73
C ILE A 530 -26.48 -8.32 5.12
N LYS A 531 -27.65 -7.66 5.09
CA LYS A 531 -27.78 -6.29 4.55
C LYS A 531 -26.85 -5.29 5.27
N GLN A 532 -26.71 -5.38 6.59
CA GLN A 532 -25.78 -4.54 7.35
C GLN A 532 -24.32 -4.75 6.95
N GLU A 533 -23.90 -6.00 6.77
CA GLU A 533 -22.52 -6.33 6.39
C GLU A 533 -22.23 -5.93 4.93
N LEU A 534 -23.22 -6.06 4.04
CA LEU A 534 -23.15 -5.55 2.67
C LEU A 534 -22.96 -4.02 2.62
N VAL A 535 -23.79 -3.27 3.34
CA VAL A 535 -23.66 -1.80 3.43
C VAL A 535 -22.28 -1.39 3.95
N LYS A 536 -21.71 -2.14 4.90
CA LYS A 536 -20.34 -1.91 5.36
C LYS A 536 -19.31 -2.12 4.25
N CYS A 537 -19.44 -3.19 3.47
CA CYS A 537 -18.57 -3.45 2.32
C CYS A 537 -18.67 -2.32 1.27
N TYR A 538 -19.88 -1.84 0.98
CA TYR A 538 -20.09 -0.76 0.01
C TYR A 538 -19.45 0.56 0.44
N LYS A 539 -19.66 0.95 1.71
CA LYS A 539 -19.08 2.18 2.26
C LYS A 539 -17.56 2.18 2.16
N ILE A 540 -16.92 1.07 2.53
CA ILE A 540 -15.47 0.93 2.46
C ILE A 540 -15.00 0.94 1.00
N ALA A 541 -15.66 0.20 0.10
CA ALA A 541 -15.31 0.19 -1.32
C ALA A 541 -15.46 1.58 -1.97
N LYS A 542 -16.48 2.36 -1.60
CA LYS A 542 -16.66 3.75 -2.03
C LYS A 542 -15.56 4.67 -1.50
N GLN A 543 -15.18 4.54 -0.22
CA GLN A 543 -14.09 5.33 0.38
C GLN A 543 -12.71 5.01 -0.21
N LEU A 544 -12.47 3.76 -0.62
CA LEU A 544 -11.27 3.33 -1.34
C LEU A 544 -11.30 3.68 -2.84
N GLY A 545 -12.42 4.24 -3.32
CA GLY A 545 -12.60 4.68 -4.70
C GLY A 545 -12.91 3.56 -5.70
N TYR A 546 -13.27 2.35 -5.27
CA TYR A 546 -13.73 1.27 -6.16
C TYR A 546 -15.18 1.49 -6.64
N LEU A 547 -16.02 2.11 -5.82
CA LEU A 547 -17.38 2.50 -6.16
C LEU A 547 -17.49 4.02 -6.26
N LEU A 548 -18.21 4.50 -7.28
CA LEU A 548 -18.71 5.87 -7.32
C LEU A 548 -19.99 5.99 -6.48
N ASP A 549 -20.86 5.00 -6.58
CA ASP A 549 -22.10 4.97 -5.81
C ASP A 549 -22.67 3.56 -5.61
N TYR A 550 -23.65 3.46 -4.71
CA TYR A 550 -24.42 2.24 -4.50
C TYR A 550 -25.84 2.58 -4.00
N GLU A 551 -26.82 1.82 -4.45
CA GLU A 551 -28.22 1.95 -4.02
C GLU A 551 -28.96 0.61 -4.13
N THR A 552 -30.05 0.47 -3.37
CA THR A 552 -30.98 -0.65 -3.55
C THR A 552 -32.14 -0.15 -4.41
N ILE A 553 -32.32 -0.76 -5.58
CA ILE A 553 -33.39 -0.44 -6.52
C ILE A 553 -34.41 -1.57 -6.58
N MET A 554 -35.64 -1.24 -7.00
CA MET A 554 -36.65 -2.24 -7.32
C MET A 554 -36.42 -2.72 -8.75
N GLY A 555 -36.05 -4.00 -8.91
CA GLY A 555 -36.05 -4.66 -10.21
C GLY A 555 -37.48 -5.02 -10.66
N SER A 556 -37.60 -5.82 -11.71
CA SER A 556 -38.91 -6.24 -12.24
C SER A 556 -39.75 -7.04 -11.24
N THR A 557 -39.09 -7.82 -10.37
CA THR A 557 -39.74 -8.73 -9.41
C THR A 557 -39.06 -8.78 -8.04
N ILE A 558 -37.82 -8.30 -7.91
CA ILE A 558 -37.01 -8.41 -6.70
C ILE A 558 -36.17 -7.15 -6.48
N GLU A 559 -35.81 -6.87 -5.22
CA GLU A 559 -34.81 -5.86 -4.88
C GLU A 559 -33.44 -6.25 -5.45
N LEU A 560 -32.78 -5.29 -6.08
CA LEU A 560 -31.43 -5.40 -6.63
C LEU A 560 -30.51 -4.37 -5.96
N GLU A 561 -29.30 -4.81 -5.67
CA GLU A 561 -28.19 -3.96 -5.27
C GLU A 561 -27.53 -3.44 -6.54
N ARG A 562 -27.64 -2.14 -6.80
CA ARG A 562 -27.02 -1.46 -7.94
C ARG A 562 -25.71 -0.83 -7.49
N LEU A 563 -24.61 -1.34 -8.00
CA LEU A 563 -23.25 -0.93 -7.65
C LEU A 563 -22.64 -0.19 -8.85
N VAL A 564 -22.42 1.13 -8.70
CA VAL A 564 -21.80 1.96 -9.74
C VAL A 564 -20.31 2.02 -9.50
N LEU A 565 -19.55 1.35 -10.36
CA LEU A 565 -18.10 1.23 -10.25
C LEU A 565 -17.39 2.49 -10.72
N ASN A 566 -16.16 2.71 -10.25
CA ASN A 566 -15.32 3.82 -10.67
C ASN A 566 -14.38 3.42 -11.82
N PRO A 567 -14.70 3.79 -13.08
CA PRO A 567 -13.89 3.41 -14.24
C PRO A 567 -12.44 3.86 -14.11
N ASP A 568 -12.22 5.05 -13.56
CA ASP A 568 -10.89 5.65 -13.44
C ASP A 568 -10.00 4.79 -12.54
N LYS A 569 -10.54 4.27 -11.42
CA LYS A 569 -9.77 3.39 -10.51
C LYS A 569 -9.33 2.11 -11.20
N PHE A 570 -10.21 1.48 -11.99
CA PHE A 570 -9.90 0.22 -12.69
C PHE A 570 -9.03 0.44 -13.94
N ARG A 571 -9.21 1.55 -14.67
CA ARG A 571 -8.37 1.91 -15.82
C ARG A 571 -6.96 2.30 -15.42
N ARG A 572 -6.79 3.02 -14.29
CA ARG A 572 -5.49 3.39 -13.73
C ARG A 572 -4.58 2.17 -13.53
N VAL A 573 -5.14 1.08 -13.03
CA VAL A 573 -4.43 -0.19 -12.85
C VAL A 573 -3.86 -0.72 -14.18
N LYS A 574 -4.57 -0.51 -15.29
CA LYS A 574 -4.09 -0.88 -16.63
C LYS A 574 -3.01 0.05 -17.13
N GLU A 575 -3.21 1.36 -17.00
CA GLU A 575 -2.23 2.38 -17.38
C GLU A 575 -0.89 2.12 -16.69
N ILE A 576 -0.90 1.88 -15.38
CA ILE A 576 0.30 1.52 -14.60
C ILE A 576 0.97 0.25 -15.17
N ASN A 577 0.20 -0.77 -15.53
CA ASN A 577 0.74 -2.00 -16.11
C ASN A 577 1.35 -1.79 -17.51
N GLU A 578 0.76 -0.94 -18.35
CA GLU A 578 1.34 -0.56 -19.65
C GLU A 578 2.63 0.25 -19.47
N GLU A 579 2.66 1.19 -18.53
CA GLU A 579 3.87 1.93 -18.16
C GLU A 579 4.99 0.99 -17.68
N ILE A 580 4.67 -0.01 -16.84
CA ILE A 580 5.64 -1.01 -16.38
C ILE A 580 6.21 -1.80 -17.57
N LYS A 581 5.36 -2.20 -18.52
CA LYS A 581 5.81 -2.93 -19.73
C LYS A 581 6.77 -2.08 -20.57
N LEU A 582 6.47 -0.80 -20.76
CA LEU A 582 7.32 0.13 -21.52
C LEU A 582 8.69 0.37 -20.84
N ILE A 583 8.70 0.48 -19.50
CA ILE A 583 9.95 0.62 -18.74
C ILE A 583 10.83 -0.62 -18.90
N ASN A 584 10.23 -1.81 -18.83
CA ASN A 584 10.94 -3.08 -18.93
C ASN A 584 11.42 -3.39 -20.36
N SER A 585 10.76 -2.88 -21.40
CA SER A 585 11.25 -3.02 -22.79
C SER A 585 12.45 -2.11 -23.06
N ASN A 586 12.49 -0.91 -22.47
CA ASN A 586 13.56 0.07 -22.69
C ASN A 586 14.84 -0.20 -21.89
N SER A 587 14.78 -1.07 -20.89
CA SER A 587 15.92 -1.47 -20.05
C SER A 587 16.69 -2.70 -20.58
N ASN A 588 16.23 -3.29 -21.70
CA ASN A 588 16.88 -4.40 -22.39
C ASN A 588 17.63 -3.98 -23.67
N PHE A 589 17.92 -2.68 -23.84
CA PHE A 589 18.70 -2.12 -24.95
C PHE A 589 20.04 -1.57 -24.48
#